data_AF-A0AAU4DEL6-F1
#
_entry.id   AF-A0AAU4DEL6-F1
#
_cell.length_a   1.000
_cell.length_b   1.000
_cell.length_c   1.000
_cell.angle_alpha   90.00
_cell.angle_beta   90.00
_cell.angle_gamma   90.00
#
_symmetry.space_group_name_H-M   'P 1'
#
loop_
_entity.id
_entity.type
_entity.pdbx_description
1 polymer ?
#
loop_
_entity_poly.entity_id
_entity_poly.type
_entity_poly.pdbx_seq_one_letter_code
_entity_poly.pdbx_strand_id
1 'polypeptide(L)'
;MAPPTGGCGAPSPVRRRSGCAACPGGRRLQNPPYHLGRKLQVARNNIAQATRFTVSLRIDPADIPANEWLIARYGTVAETVLEWWKNDLDEDGRAWISKRTMERLIKLHGRGLPLEMGTVYLGDGEYAPVPLTAQLDRLAGRRATGLREIARELPAWEARLRSAAEQSTEGANDTDLVHQAIANAELSQLRRHRAAVTRLVALLPPKLRSTYLVGASEDHQRYWMEVFAASRR
;
A
#
# COMPACT_ATOMS: atom_id res chain seq x y z
N MET A 1 -29.22 -70.34 -12.49
CA MET A 1 -28.48 -69.64 -11.41
C MET A 1 -27.50 -68.67 -12.06
N ALA A 2 -27.36 -67.42 -11.60
CA ALA A 2 -26.52 -66.35 -12.18
C ALA A 2 -26.43 -65.12 -11.24
N PRO A 3 -25.53 -64.12 -11.43
CA PRO A 3 -24.32 -64.02 -12.29
C PRO A 3 -23.01 -64.04 -11.42
N PRO A 4 -22.18 -63.00 -11.07
CA PRO A 4 -21.98 -61.59 -11.52
C PRO A 4 -20.50 -61.10 -11.79
N THR A 5 -20.33 -60.25 -12.82
CA THR A 5 -19.43 -59.03 -12.94
C THR A 5 -17.91 -58.98 -12.60
N GLY A 6 -17.08 -58.48 -13.56
CA GLY A 6 -15.77 -57.77 -13.36
C GLY A 6 -14.68 -58.03 -14.43
N GLY A 7 -13.66 -57.18 -14.73
CA GLY A 7 -13.48 -55.72 -14.48
C GLY A 7 -12.03 -55.13 -14.66
N CYS A 8 -11.74 -54.41 -15.77
CA CYS A 8 -10.54 -53.53 -16.03
C CYS A 8 -9.12 -54.19 -16.09
N GLY A 9 -8.03 -53.58 -16.60
CA GLY A 9 -7.74 -52.22 -17.13
C GLY A 9 -6.43 -52.12 -17.98
N ALA A 10 -5.90 -50.90 -18.26
CA ALA A 10 -4.92 -50.60 -19.33
C ALA A 10 -3.50 -50.09 -18.86
N PRO A 11 -2.47 -49.99 -19.75
CA PRO A 11 -1.05 -49.80 -19.36
C PRO A 11 -0.41 -48.38 -19.52
N SER A 12 0.88 -48.32 -19.18
CA SER A 12 1.79 -47.17 -18.90
C SER A 12 2.58 -46.62 -20.16
N PRO A 13 3.72 -45.85 -20.06
CA PRO A 13 3.80 -44.42 -19.67
C PRO A 13 4.89 -43.54 -20.41
N VAL A 14 5.13 -42.32 -19.90
CA VAL A 14 6.41 -41.51 -19.91
C VAL A 14 6.92 -40.74 -21.16
N ARG A 15 6.87 -39.39 -21.02
CA ARG A 15 7.83 -38.28 -21.39
C ARG A 15 8.81 -38.37 -22.59
N ARG A 16 8.95 -37.22 -23.29
CA ARG A 16 10.24 -36.49 -23.47
C ARG A 16 10.02 -34.96 -23.72
N ARG A 17 11.12 -34.19 -23.78
CA ARG A 17 11.19 -32.71 -23.98
C ARG A 17 11.14 -32.37 -25.50
N SER A 18 11.19 -31.15 -26.05
CA SER A 18 11.47 -29.76 -25.59
C SER A 18 11.12 -28.78 -26.74
N GLY A 19 10.94 -27.47 -26.47
CA GLY A 19 11.04 -26.43 -27.51
C GLY A 19 10.16 -25.18 -27.30
N CYS A 20 10.71 -23.99 -27.57
CA CYS A 20 9.98 -22.72 -27.63
C CYS A 20 9.71 -22.32 -29.09
N ALA A 21 8.61 -21.62 -29.38
CA ALA A 21 8.58 -20.46 -30.30
C ALA A 21 7.17 -19.83 -30.43
N ALA A 22 7.18 -18.51 -30.68
CA ALA A 22 6.18 -17.71 -31.40
C ALA A 22 4.67 -18.03 -31.27
N CYS A 23 3.95 -17.13 -30.59
CA CYS A 23 2.51 -16.89 -30.84
C CYS A 23 2.33 -15.54 -31.56
N PRO A 24 2.31 -15.49 -32.92
CA PRO A 24 1.90 -14.29 -33.64
C PRO A 24 0.41 -13.99 -33.39
N GLY A 25 0.05 -12.73 -33.26
CA GLY A 25 -1.32 -12.31 -32.98
C GLY A 25 -2.27 -12.48 -34.19
N GLY A 26 -3.53 -12.82 -33.93
CA GLY A 26 -4.55 -12.89 -34.99
C GLY A 26 -5.67 -13.90 -34.76
N ARG A 27 -6.51 -13.74 -33.72
CA ARG A 27 -7.67 -14.61 -33.50
C ARG A 27 -8.96 -13.99 -34.05
N ARG A 28 -9.18 -14.08 -35.37
CA ARG A 28 -10.51 -13.89 -35.98
C ARG A 28 -11.43 -15.03 -35.51
N LEU A 29 -12.26 -14.78 -34.49
CA LEU A 29 -13.18 -15.80 -33.96
C LEU A 29 -14.47 -15.93 -34.78
N GLN A 30 -14.34 -16.14 -36.10
CA GLN A 30 -15.45 -16.58 -36.95
C GLN A 30 -15.42 -18.11 -37.05
N ASN A 31 -16.25 -18.78 -36.25
CA ASN A 31 -16.45 -20.23 -36.37
C ASN A 31 -17.26 -20.49 -37.65
N PRO A 32 -16.72 -21.16 -38.68
CA PRO A 32 -17.41 -21.29 -39.97
C PRO A 32 -18.66 -22.17 -39.83
N PRO A 33 -19.82 -21.79 -40.43
CA PRO A 33 -21.07 -22.54 -40.28
C PRO A 33 -21.09 -23.92 -40.97
N TYR A 34 -20.01 -24.28 -41.67
CA TYR A 34 -19.82 -25.55 -42.36
C TYR A 34 -18.39 -26.04 -42.17
N HIS A 35 -18.23 -27.35 -41.99
CA HIS A 35 -16.93 -28.02 -42.06
C HIS A 35 -17.10 -29.32 -42.86
N LEU A 36 -16.21 -29.54 -43.86
CA LEU A 36 -16.24 -30.70 -44.77
C LEU A 36 -17.65 -31.02 -45.32
N GLY A 37 -18.34 -29.99 -45.82
CA GLY A 37 -19.67 -30.11 -46.43
C GLY A 37 -20.84 -30.34 -45.46
N ARG A 38 -20.58 -30.67 -44.18
CA ARG A 38 -21.64 -30.87 -43.18
C ARG A 38 -22.01 -29.56 -42.49
N LYS A 39 -23.32 -29.31 -42.40
CA LYS A 39 -23.90 -28.17 -41.69
C LYS A 39 -23.93 -28.48 -40.19
N LEU A 40 -23.09 -27.81 -39.41
CA LEU A 40 -23.09 -27.95 -37.95
C LEU A 40 -24.30 -27.20 -37.36
N GLN A 41 -24.95 -27.79 -36.36
CA GLN A 41 -25.93 -27.05 -35.54
C GLN A 41 -25.22 -26.11 -34.57
N VAL A 42 -24.53 -25.10 -35.12
CA VAL A 42 -24.05 -23.97 -34.33
C VAL A 42 -25.28 -23.18 -33.88
N ALA A 43 -25.52 -23.10 -32.57
CA ALA A 43 -26.61 -22.32 -32.03
C ALA A 43 -26.53 -20.87 -32.55
N ARG A 44 -27.66 -20.32 -33.04
CA ARG A 44 -27.73 -18.89 -33.37
C ARG A 44 -27.31 -18.10 -32.13
N ASN A 45 -26.31 -17.23 -32.28
CA ASN A 45 -25.85 -16.41 -31.18
C ASN A 45 -27.02 -15.57 -30.66
N ASN A 46 -27.42 -15.80 -29.41
CA ASN A 46 -28.60 -15.16 -28.85
C ASN A 46 -28.27 -13.69 -28.59
N ILE A 47 -29.13 -12.77 -29.06
CA ILE A 47 -28.95 -11.32 -28.90
C ILE A 47 -28.82 -10.95 -27.41
N ALA A 48 -29.43 -11.73 -26.51
CA ALA A 48 -29.26 -11.62 -25.06
C ALA A 48 -27.84 -11.92 -24.51
N GLN A 49 -26.88 -12.36 -25.35
CA GLN A 49 -25.46 -12.50 -24.97
C GLN A 49 -24.55 -11.39 -25.56
N ALA A 50 -25.09 -10.44 -26.34
CA ALA A 50 -24.30 -9.38 -26.97
C ALA A 50 -23.70 -8.35 -26.00
N THR A 51 -24.09 -8.35 -24.72
CA THR A 51 -23.66 -7.41 -23.68
C THR A 51 -22.38 -7.81 -22.93
N ARG A 52 -21.64 -8.82 -23.39
CA ARG A 52 -20.33 -9.21 -22.81
C ARG A 52 -19.15 -8.57 -23.55
N PHE A 53 -18.96 -7.27 -23.32
CA PHE A 53 -17.73 -6.57 -23.70
C PHE A 53 -16.62 -6.86 -22.67
N THR A 54 -15.50 -7.44 -23.09
CA THR A 54 -14.34 -7.67 -22.22
C THR A 54 -13.57 -6.37 -22.03
N VAL A 55 -13.80 -5.68 -20.91
CA VAL A 55 -12.97 -4.54 -20.48
C VAL A 55 -11.81 -5.07 -19.63
N SER A 56 -10.59 -4.91 -20.12
CA SER A 56 -9.36 -5.25 -19.39
C SER A 56 -8.76 -3.99 -18.74
N LEU A 57 -9.09 -3.73 -17.49
CA LEU A 57 -8.41 -2.71 -16.68
C LEU A 57 -7.06 -3.27 -16.20
N ARG A 58 -5.98 -2.50 -16.39
CA ARG A 58 -4.72 -2.70 -15.65
C ARG A 58 -4.80 -1.88 -14.38
N ILE A 59 -4.38 -2.47 -13.26
CA ILE A 59 -4.29 -1.82 -11.96
C ILE A 59 -2.90 -2.16 -11.43
N ASP A 60 -2.04 -1.15 -11.31
CA ASP A 60 -0.74 -1.29 -10.67
C ASP A 60 -0.87 -0.99 -9.16
N PRO A 61 0.04 -1.47 -8.28
CA PRO A 61 -0.12 -1.32 -6.83
C PRO A 61 -0.21 0.12 -6.31
N ALA A 62 0.25 1.10 -7.12
CA ALA A 62 0.17 2.53 -6.83
C ALA A 62 -1.23 3.13 -7.07
N ASP A 63 -2.06 2.50 -7.91
CA ASP A 63 -3.41 2.99 -8.23
C ASP A 63 -4.41 2.80 -7.07
N ILE A 64 -4.02 2.02 -6.06
CA ILE A 64 -4.87 1.66 -4.92
C ILE A 64 -4.47 2.51 -3.69
N PRO A 65 -5.30 3.47 -3.23
CA PRO A 65 -5.00 4.33 -2.08
C PRO A 65 -5.16 3.57 -0.74
N ALA A 66 -4.38 2.51 -0.56
CA ALA A 66 -4.52 1.55 0.54
C ALA A 66 -4.23 2.16 1.92
N ASN A 67 -3.31 3.14 2.02
CA ASN A 67 -2.98 3.80 3.28
C ASN A 67 -4.16 4.66 3.76
N GLU A 68 -4.70 5.53 2.90
CA GLU A 68 -5.89 6.34 3.19
C GLU A 68 -7.12 5.47 3.47
N TRP A 69 -7.28 4.34 2.77
CA TRP A 69 -8.33 3.37 3.10
C TRP A 69 -8.17 2.76 4.49
N LEU A 70 -6.95 2.41 4.91
CA LEU A 70 -6.68 1.91 6.26
C LEU A 70 -6.99 2.97 7.33
N ILE A 71 -6.59 4.23 7.11
CA ILE A 71 -6.89 5.36 8.01
C ILE A 71 -8.40 5.62 8.08
N ALA A 72 -9.08 5.69 6.94
CA ALA A 72 -10.54 5.87 6.90
C ALA A 72 -11.30 4.70 7.57
N ARG A 73 -10.76 3.47 7.51
CA ARG A 73 -11.42 2.28 8.04
C ARG A 73 -11.13 2.00 9.52
N TYR A 74 -9.96 2.36 10.04
CA TYR A 74 -9.49 1.99 11.39
C TYR A 74 -8.91 3.15 12.21
N GLY A 75 -8.85 4.36 11.66
CA GLY A 75 -8.49 5.59 12.37
C GLY A 75 -7.06 5.60 12.92
N THR A 76 -6.91 6.12 14.15
CA THR A 76 -5.62 6.34 14.81
C THR A 76 -4.75 5.10 14.97
N VAL A 77 -5.35 3.91 15.05
CA VAL A 77 -4.60 2.63 15.10
C VAL A 77 -3.93 2.34 13.76
N ALA A 78 -4.57 2.65 12.63
CA ALA A 78 -3.95 2.54 11.30
C ALA A 78 -2.84 3.57 11.11
N GLU A 79 -3.06 4.81 11.55
CA GLU A 79 -2.04 5.88 11.49
C GLU A 79 -0.76 5.43 12.19
N THR A 80 -0.87 4.92 13.43
CA THR A 80 0.29 4.46 14.20
C THR A 80 0.98 3.21 13.59
N VAL A 81 0.24 2.27 12.97
CA VAL A 81 0.83 1.14 12.22
C VAL A 81 1.54 1.61 10.95
N LEU A 82 0.99 2.60 10.23
CA LEU A 82 1.59 3.17 9.03
C LEU A 82 2.85 3.99 9.35
N GLU A 83 2.85 4.74 10.46
CA GLU A 83 4.01 5.49 10.95
C GLU A 83 5.20 4.56 11.26
N TRP A 84 4.97 3.40 11.86
CA TRP A 84 6.02 2.38 12.06
C TRP A 84 6.51 1.79 10.74
N TRP A 85 5.60 1.39 9.85
CA TRP A 85 5.98 0.82 8.54
C TRP A 85 6.81 1.78 7.69
N LYS A 86 6.60 3.10 7.82
CA LYS A 86 7.41 4.12 7.14
C LYS A 86 8.73 4.42 7.86
N ASN A 87 8.69 4.68 9.17
CA ASN A 87 9.80 5.33 9.88
C ASN A 87 10.78 4.36 10.57
N ASP A 88 10.36 3.12 10.85
CA ASP A 88 11.10 2.19 11.72
C ASP A 88 11.52 0.91 11.01
N LEU A 89 10.92 0.62 9.85
CA LEU A 89 11.32 -0.46 8.97
C LEU A 89 12.24 0.05 7.87
N ASP A 90 13.31 -0.69 7.65
CA ASP A 90 14.16 -0.66 6.47
C ASP A 90 13.42 -1.26 5.24
N GLU A 91 14.06 -1.23 4.08
CA GLU A 91 13.39 -1.66 2.84
C GLU A 91 13.09 -3.18 2.83
N ASP A 92 13.99 -3.99 3.38
CA ASP A 92 13.77 -5.43 3.55
C ASP A 92 12.62 -5.71 4.53
N GLY A 93 12.57 -5.01 5.68
CA GLY A 93 11.45 -5.07 6.63
C GLY A 93 10.12 -4.64 6.01
N ARG A 94 10.11 -3.59 5.18
CA ARG A 94 8.93 -3.16 4.42
C ARG A 94 8.46 -4.20 3.42
N ALA A 95 9.37 -4.91 2.75
CA ALA A 95 9.04 -5.96 1.79
C ALA A 95 8.26 -7.13 2.42
N TRP A 96 8.58 -7.49 3.67
CA TRP A 96 7.82 -8.47 4.45
C TRP A 96 6.41 -7.98 4.88
N ILE A 97 6.23 -6.67 5.07
CA ILE A 97 5.01 -6.09 5.64
C ILE A 97 4.11 -5.49 4.54
N SER A 98 3.32 -6.36 3.90
CA SER A 98 2.28 -5.96 2.96
C SER A 98 1.16 -5.11 3.60
N LYS A 99 0.36 -4.41 2.79
CA LYS A 99 -0.83 -3.67 3.26
C LYS A 99 -1.85 -4.59 3.97
N ARG A 100 -1.96 -5.86 3.55
CA ARG A 100 -2.79 -6.88 4.21
C ARG A 100 -2.18 -7.37 5.54
N THR A 101 -0.85 -7.36 5.65
CA THR A 101 -0.12 -7.62 6.90
C THR A 101 -0.45 -6.54 7.93
N MET A 102 -0.37 -5.26 7.56
CA MET A 102 -0.79 -4.15 8.43
C MET A 102 -2.26 -4.25 8.84
N GLU A 103 -3.16 -4.60 7.92
CA GLU A 103 -4.58 -4.81 8.26
C GLU A 103 -4.80 -5.96 9.27
N ARG A 104 -3.94 -6.99 9.28
CA ARG A 104 -3.94 -8.04 10.31
C ARG A 104 -3.43 -7.50 11.65
N LEU A 105 -2.31 -6.77 11.67
CA LEU A 105 -1.74 -6.19 12.89
C LEU A 105 -2.76 -5.31 13.64
N ILE A 106 -3.47 -4.44 12.91
CA ILE A 106 -4.56 -3.60 13.44
C ILE A 106 -5.66 -4.47 14.10
N LYS A 107 -6.08 -5.56 13.44
CA LYS A 107 -7.14 -6.46 13.93
C LYS A 107 -6.71 -7.35 15.09
N LEU A 108 -5.43 -7.68 15.21
CA LEU A 108 -4.87 -8.43 16.33
C LEU A 108 -4.75 -7.53 17.57
N HIS A 109 -4.21 -6.31 17.40
CA HIS A 109 -4.20 -5.30 18.47
C HIS A 109 -5.61 -5.03 19.02
N GLY A 110 -6.58 -4.77 18.14
CA GLY A 110 -7.99 -4.57 18.51
C GLY A 110 -8.71 -5.80 19.09
N ARG A 111 -7.99 -6.91 19.32
CA ARG A 111 -8.46 -8.14 19.98
C ARG A 111 -7.56 -8.57 21.15
N GLY A 112 -6.51 -7.80 21.48
CA GLY A 112 -5.53 -8.17 22.50
C GLY A 112 -4.67 -9.39 22.13
N LEU A 113 -4.54 -9.73 20.85
CA LEU A 113 -3.81 -10.91 20.37
C LEU A 113 -2.35 -10.55 19.99
N PRO A 114 -1.39 -11.50 20.09
CA PRO A 114 -0.01 -11.27 19.72
C PRO A 114 0.15 -10.80 18.27
N LEU A 115 0.93 -9.73 18.06
CA LEU A 115 1.12 -9.12 16.74
C LEU A 115 1.92 -9.98 15.77
N GLU A 116 2.79 -10.85 16.29
CA GLU A 116 3.62 -11.79 15.52
C GLU A 116 2.76 -12.68 14.60
N MET A 117 1.61 -13.16 15.09
CA MET A 117 0.61 -13.90 14.31
C MET A 117 0.05 -13.14 13.09
N GLY A 118 0.33 -11.83 13.00
CA GLY A 118 -0.10 -10.97 11.90
C GLY A 118 0.84 -10.96 10.71
N THR A 119 2.12 -11.31 10.91
CA THR A 119 3.17 -11.25 9.87
C THR A 119 3.06 -12.41 8.88
N VAL A 120 4.09 -12.63 8.05
CA VAL A 120 4.15 -13.78 7.13
C VAL A 120 4.71 -14.97 7.91
N TYR A 121 3.97 -16.07 7.95
CA TYR A 121 4.44 -17.35 8.51
C TYR A 121 5.37 -18.04 7.52
N LEU A 122 6.54 -18.50 7.98
CA LEU A 122 7.58 -19.08 7.13
C LEU A 122 7.58 -20.61 7.14
N GLY A 123 7.27 -21.22 8.28
CA GLY A 123 7.34 -22.67 8.51
C GLY A 123 7.71 -22.96 9.96
N ASP A 124 7.48 -24.18 10.44
CA ASP A 124 8.01 -24.73 11.71
C ASP A 124 7.87 -23.87 13.00
N GLY A 125 6.89 -22.96 13.02
CA GLY A 125 6.66 -22.01 14.12
C GLY A 125 7.24 -20.61 13.89
N GLU A 126 8.09 -20.43 12.87
CA GLU A 126 8.76 -19.18 12.52
C GLU A 126 7.88 -18.20 11.73
N TYR A 127 8.12 -16.91 11.99
CA TYR A 127 7.45 -15.77 11.39
C TYR A 127 8.48 -14.82 10.76
N ALA A 128 8.05 -13.94 9.86
CA ALA A 128 8.92 -12.99 9.18
C ALA A 128 9.73 -12.16 10.19
N PRO A 129 11.08 -12.06 10.03
CA PRO A 129 11.99 -11.50 11.03
C PRO A 129 11.96 -9.96 11.05
N VAL A 130 10.81 -9.39 11.42
CA VAL A 130 10.54 -7.95 11.39
C VAL A 130 10.41 -7.42 12.82
N PRO A 131 11.12 -6.35 13.22
CA PRO A 131 11.10 -5.85 14.60
C PRO A 131 9.76 -5.21 14.98
N LEU A 132 8.97 -5.94 15.77
CA LEU A 132 7.66 -5.49 16.29
C LEU A 132 7.74 -4.67 17.59
N THR A 133 8.91 -4.54 18.21
CA THR A 133 9.09 -3.85 19.51
C THR A 133 8.64 -2.39 19.47
N ALA A 134 9.14 -1.61 18.50
CA ALA A 134 8.75 -0.21 18.31
C ALA A 134 7.24 -0.05 18.04
N GLN A 135 6.62 -1.03 17.37
CA GLN A 135 5.18 -1.02 17.09
C GLN A 135 4.33 -1.34 18.33
N LEU A 136 4.75 -2.31 19.14
CA LEU A 136 4.12 -2.62 20.43
C LEU A 136 4.18 -1.41 21.36
N ASP A 137 5.31 -0.71 21.41
CA ASP A 137 5.51 0.48 22.23
C ASP A 137 4.56 1.62 21.84
N ARG A 138 4.42 1.90 20.55
CA ARG A 138 3.50 2.93 20.05
C ARG A 138 2.04 2.58 20.28
N LEU A 139 1.66 1.31 20.10
CA LEU A 139 0.31 0.82 20.39
C LEU A 139 0.00 0.80 21.89
N ALA A 140 1.01 0.69 22.75
CA ALA A 140 0.91 0.90 24.20
C ALA A 140 0.91 2.40 24.59
N GLY A 141 0.92 3.33 23.63
CA GLY A 141 0.87 4.77 23.87
C GLY A 141 2.21 5.40 24.28
N ARG A 142 3.35 4.68 24.17
CA ARG A 142 4.66 5.29 24.36
C ARG A 142 4.94 6.29 23.22
N ARG A 143 5.56 7.43 23.54
CA ARG A 143 5.85 8.51 22.57
C ARG A 143 6.72 8.00 21.41
N ALA A 144 6.28 8.30 20.19
CA ALA A 144 7.11 8.31 18.99
C ALA A 144 6.87 9.62 18.23
N THR A 145 7.83 10.04 17.41
CA THR A 145 7.84 11.36 16.77
C THR A 145 6.98 11.41 15.49
N GLY A 146 5.68 11.11 15.62
CA GLY A 146 4.70 11.24 14.55
C GLY A 146 4.21 12.67 14.35
N LEU A 147 3.51 12.94 13.24
CA LEU A 147 2.92 14.26 12.99
C LEU A 147 1.91 14.64 14.09
N ARG A 148 1.20 13.65 14.63
CA ARG A 148 0.23 13.79 15.72
C ARG A 148 0.87 14.31 17.00
N GLU A 149 2.03 13.78 17.37
CA GLU A 149 2.79 14.16 18.57
C GLU A 149 3.45 15.53 18.39
N ILE A 150 4.04 15.80 17.21
CA ILE A 150 4.56 17.14 16.88
C ILE A 150 3.45 18.19 16.93
N ALA A 151 2.27 17.90 16.38
CA ALA A 151 1.12 18.81 16.43
C ALA A 151 0.55 19.01 17.84
N ARG A 152 0.66 18.00 18.73
CA ARG A 152 0.28 18.10 20.15
C ARG A 152 1.25 18.96 20.95
N GLU A 153 2.54 18.92 20.62
CA GLU A 153 3.62 19.62 21.33
C GLU A 153 4.15 20.84 20.53
N LEU A 154 3.30 21.36 19.62
CA LEU A 154 3.64 22.40 18.62
C LEU A 154 4.42 23.61 19.18
N PRO A 155 4.06 24.25 20.32
CA PRO A 155 4.80 25.41 20.81
C PRO A 155 6.27 25.10 21.17
N ALA A 156 6.56 23.87 21.63
CA ALA A 156 7.91 23.44 21.94
C ALA A 156 8.71 23.13 20.67
N TRP A 157 8.07 22.52 19.67
CA TRP A 157 8.69 22.29 18.35
C TRP A 157 9.00 23.59 17.62
N GLU A 158 8.13 24.60 17.65
CA GLU A 158 8.45 25.90 17.06
C GLU A 158 9.60 26.62 17.78
N ALA A 159 9.70 26.51 19.11
CA ALA A 159 10.81 27.08 19.86
C ALA A 159 12.15 26.44 19.45
N ARG A 160 12.17 25.10 19.28
CA ARG A 160 13.31 24.35 18.75
C ARG A 160 13.65 24.78 17.32
N LEU A 161 12.68 24.82 16.41
CA LEU A 161 12.92 25.20 15.00
C LEU A 161 13.42 26.65 14.87
N ARG A 162 12.94 27.59 15.69
CA ARG A 162 13.47 28.97 15.73
C ARG A 162 14.92 29.00 16.22
N SER A 163 15.23 28.34 17.33
CA SER A 163 16.61 28.20 17.84
C SER A 163 17.55 27.49 16.84
N ALA A 164 17.04 26.52 16.07
CA ALA A 164 17.81 25.85 15.03
C ALA A 164 18.10 26.77 13.83
N ALA A 165 17.11 27.56 13.40
CA ALA A 165 17.26 28.53 12.31
C ALA A 165 18.20 29.70 12.67
N GLU A 166 18.31 30.06 13.95
CA GLU A 166 19.30 31.02 14.46
C GLU A 166 20.75 30.46 14.42
N GLN A 167 20.91 29.14 14.47
CA GLN A 167 22.21 28.46 14.49
C GLN A 167 22.66 27.93 13.12
N SER A 168 21.72 27.59 12.24
CA SER A 168 21.99 26.97 10.93
C SER A 168 20.92 27.37 9.90
N THR A 169 21.38 27.86 8.74
CA THR A 169 20.51 28.14 7.58
C THR A 169 20.25 26.90 6.71
N GLU A 170 20.98 25.81 6.94
CA GLU A 170 20.87 24.54 6.20
C GLU A 170 19.78 23.64 6.82
N GLY A 171 19.69 23.63 8.16
CA GLY A 171 18.90 22.69 8.94
C GLY A 171 19.66 22.19 10.19
N ALA A 172 18.97 21.39 11.00
CA ALA A 172 19.49 20.69 12.17
C ALA A 172 18.55 19.50 12.50
N ASN A 173 18.96 18.60 13.39
CA ASN A 173 18.22 17.37 13.70
C ASN A 173 16.70 17.58 13.99
N ASP A 174 16.33 18.64 14.71
CA ASP A 174 14.91 18.96 14.98
C ASP A 174 14.15 19.36 13.70
N THR A 175 14.81 20.05 12.77
CA THR A 175 14.29 20.40 11.44
C THR A 175 14.08 19.17 10.58
N ASP A 176 15.04 18.24 10.58
CA ASP A 176 14.98 17.02 9.78
C ASP A 176 13.91 16.05 10.30
N LEU A 177 13.77 15.91 11.63
CA LEU A 177 12.69 15.14 12.26
C LEU A 177 11.31 15.69 11.88
N VAL A 178 11.11 17.01 11.93
CA VAL A 178 9.85 17.64 11.51
C VAL A 178 9.65 17.50 10.00
N HIS A 179 10.70 17.62 9.19
CA HIS A 179 10.62 17.43 7.74
C HIS A 179 10.18 16.01 7.38
N GLN A 180 10.83 14.98 7.96
CA GLN A 180 10.52 13.57 7.76
C GLN A 180 9.10 13.22 8.23
N ALA A 181 8.69 13.66 9.42
CA ALA A 181 7.35 13.40 9.94
C ALA A 181 6.24 14.05 9.08
N ILE A 182 6.51 15.21 8.45
CA ILE A 182 5.61 15.85 7.51
C ILE A 182 5.63 15.15 6.14
N ALA A 183 6.80 14.77 5.62
CA ALA A 183 6.94 14.07 4.34
C ALA A 183 6.29 12.67 4.35
N ASN A 184 6.35 11.98 5.49
CA ASN A 184 5.79 10.65 5.68
C ASN A 184 4.32 10.63 6.15
N ALA A 185 3.67 11.79 6.34
CA ALA A 185 2.26 11.86 6.71
C ALA A 185 1.33 11.63 5.49
N GLU A 186 0.20 10.95 5.69
CA GLU A 186 -0.85 10.83 4.66
C GLU A 186 -1.65 12.14 4.52
N LEU A 187 -2.31 12.34 3.38
CA LEU A 187 -3.03 13.58 3.06
C LEU A 187 -4.17 13.87 4.05
N SER A 188 -4.85 12.85 4.57
CA SER A 188 -5.85 12.99 5.64
C SER A 188 -5.25 13.45 6.97
N GLN A 189 -4.05 12.98 7.33
CA GLN A 189 -3.33 13.45 8.52
C GLN A 189 -2.87 14.91 8.34
N LEU A 190 -2.29 15.23 7.18
CA LEU A 190 -1.88 16.59 6.81
C LEU A 190 -3.07 17.56 6.85
N ARG A 191 -4.20 17.20 6.22
CA ARG A 191 -5.44 17.99 6.25
C ARG A 191 -6.00 18.16 7.67
N ARG A 192 -5.98 17.11 8.51
CA ARG A 192 -6.41 17.18 9.92
C ARG A 192 -5.54 18.12 10.76
N HIS A 193 -4.23 18.13 10.53
CA HIS A 193 -3.25 18.91 11.29
C HIS A 193 -2.79 20.20 10.55
N ARG A 194 -3.53 20.65 9.53
CA ARG A 194 -3.17 21.75 8.62
C ARG A 194 -2.67 23.02 9.31
N ALA A 195 -3.28 23.42 10.43
CA ALA A 195 -2.88 24.60 11.19
C ALA A 195 -1.48 24.46 11.82
N ALA A 196 -1.15 23.27 12.34
CA ALA A 196 0.18 22.96 12.86
C ALA A 196 1.20 22.84 11.71
N VAL A 197 0.85 22.11 10.64
CA VAL A 197 1.70 21.95 9.45
C VAL A 197 2.07 23.31 8.85
N THR A 198 1.11 24.22 8.70
CA THR A 198 1.37 25.57 8.14
C THR A 198 2.36 26.37 8.98
N ARG A 199 2.24 26.32 10.30
CA ARG A 199 3.14 27.02 11.24
C ARG A 199 4.54 26.42 11.26
N LEU A 200 4.66 25.09 11.26
CA LEU A 200 5.94 24.38 11.19
C LEU A 200 6.65 24.65 9.85
N VAL A 201 5.93 24.56 8.74
CA VAL A 201 6.46 24.76 7.37
C VAL A 201 6.95 26.20 7.14
N ALA A 202 6.38 27.19 7.82
CA ALA A 202 6.91 28.56 7.80
C ALA A 202 8.35 28.64 8.34
N LEU A 203 8.70 27.81 9.33
CA LEU A 203 10.01 27.75 9.99
C LEU A 203 11.02 26.82 9.30
N LEU A 204 10.59 25.98 8.35
CA LEU A 204 11.50 25.06 7.65
C LEU A 204 12.36 25.79 6.59
N PRO A 205 13.65 25.40 6.40
CA PRO A 205 14.51 25.91 5.33
C PRO A 205 13.84 25.81 3.95
N PRO A 206 14.03 26.79 3.05
CA PRO A 206 13.46 26.76 1.70
C PRO A 206 13.83 25.50 0.90
N LYS A 207 15.04 24.95 1.11
CA LYS A 207 15.53 23.70 0.51
C LYS A 207 14.63 22.49 0.81
N LEU A 208 14.07 22.41 2.02
CA LEU A 208 13.21 21.31 2.46
C LEU A 208 11.73 21.52 2.13
N ARG A 209 11.33 22.73 1.73
CA ARG A 209 9.95 23.03 1.30
C ARG A 209 9.69 22.66 -0.15
N SER A 210 10.69 22.73 -1.03
CA SER A 210 10.52 22.41 -2.45
C SER A 210 10.28 20.92 -2.72
N THR A 211 10.85 20.03 -1.89
CA THR A 211 10.72 18.57 -2.06
C THR A 211 9.26 18.10 -1.98
N TYR A 212 8.42 18.75 -1.17
CA TYR A 212 6.99 18.45 -1.02
C TYR A 212 6.15 18.59 -2.32
N LEU A 213 6.66 19.28 -3.35
CA LEU A 213 5.99 19.40 -4.65
C LEU A 213 6.50 18.38 -5.69
N VAL A 214 7.69 17.82 -5.50
CA VAL A 214 8.36 16.95 -6.47
C VAL A 214 7.78 15.53 -6.37
N GLY A 215 7.24 15.01 -7.47
CA GLY A 215 6.64 13.67 -7.52
C GLY A 215 5.30 13.52 -6.78
N ALA A 216 4.82 14.57 -6.11
CA ALA A 216 3.53 14.57 -5.41
C ALA A 216 2.34 14.46 -6.38
N SER A 217 1.28 13.75 -5.98
CA SER A 217 0.02 13.70 -6.75
C SER A 217 -0.73 15.04 -6.72
N GLU A 218 -1.64 15.26 -7.67
CA GLU A 218 -2.32 16.56 -7.83
C GLU A 218 -3.00 17.06 -6.53
N ASP A 219 -3.67 16.17 -5.79
CA ASP A 219 -4.30 16.50 -4.51
C ASP A 219 -3.30 16.89 -3.40
N HIS A 220 -2.08 16.33 -3.42
CA HIS A 220 -0.99 16.74 -2.53
C HIS A 220 -0.40 18.07 -2.98
N GLN A 221 -0.15 18.26 -4.29
CA GLN A 221 0.34 19.53 -4.84
C GLN A 221 -0.63 20.67 -4.52
N ARG A 222 -1.95 20.44 -4.66
CA ARG A 222 -3.01 21.40 -4.32
C ARG A 222 -2.96 21.77 -2.84
N TYR A 223 -2.90 20.77 -1.95
CA TYR A 223 -2.73 21.00 -0.51
C TYR A 223 -1.45 21.79 -0.19
N TRP A 224 -0.32 21.47 -0.80
CA TRP A 224 0.94 22.17 -0.57
C TRP A 224 0.94 23.61 -1.08
N MET A 225 0.37 23.87 -2.26
CA MET A 225 0.17 25.23 -2.76
C MET A 225 -0.67 26.07 -1.80
N GLU A 226 -1.76 25.52 -1.25
CA GLU A 226 -2.57 26.21 -0.25
C GLU A 226 -1.82 26.47 1.06
N VAL A 227 -0.99 25.52 1.53
CA VAL A 227 -0.17 25.68 2.74
C VAL A 227 0.91 26.76 2.54
N PHE A 228 1.61 26.76 1.40
CA PHE A 228 2.63 27.79 1.11
C PHE A 228 2.02 29.17 0.86
N ALA A 229 0.79 29.26 0.36
CA ALA A 229 0.05 30.52 0.27
C ALA A 229 -0.35 31.06 1.66
N ALA A 230 -0.67 30.16 2.60
CA ALA A 230 -0.97 30.52 3.98
C ALA A 230 0.29 30.88 4.79
N SER A 231 1.41 30.15 4.62
CA SER A 231 2.68 30.35 5.33
C SER A 231 3.54 31.51 4.80
N ARG A 232 2.94 32.43 4.02
CA ARG A 232 3.54 33.68 3.52
C ARG A 232 2.92 34.93 4.19
N ARG A 233 2.16 34.72 5.26
CA ARG A 233 1.52 35.74 6.11
C ARG A 233 2.06 35.61 7.54
#